data_AF-A0A847VVD3-F1
#
_entry.id   AF-A0A847VVD3-F1
#
_cell.length_a   1.000
_cell.length_b   1.000
_cell.length_c   1.000
_cell.angle_alpha   90.00
_cell.angle_beta   90.00
_cell.angle_gamma   90.00
#
_symmetry.space_group_name_H-M   'P 1'
#
loop_
_entity.id
_entity.type
_entity.pdbx_description
1 polymer ?
#
loop_
_entity_poly.entity_id
_entity_poly.type
_entity_poly.pdbx_seq_one_letter_code
_entity_poly.pdbx_strand_id
1 'polypeptide(L)'
;MSEHYETIANLIYKECIRWVVDFIEEEISFSTLLDRFQENYNKFSVLEDIDLLDLLNDEKEIQLLEINIALEDRVVAIQFDDDTYSERHLKEILIEIIKIEEKLGAN
;
A
#
# COMPACT_ATOMS: atom_id res chain seq x y z
N MET A 1 3.24 -0.82 -26.41
CA MET A 1 3.06 -1.97 -25.49
C MET A 1 3.33 -1.58 -24.05
N SER A 2 4.35 -0.77 -23.73
CA SER A 2 4.59 -0.34 -22.33
C SER A 2 3.45 0.49 -21.75
N GLU A 3 2.86 1.43 -22.50
CA GLU A 3 1.74 2.27 -22.01
C GLU A 3 0.55 1.47 -21.45
N HIS A 4 0.28 0.28 -22.01
CA HIS A 4 -0.79 -0.59 -21.51
C HIS A 4 -0.43 -1.19 -20.14
N TYR A 5 0.81 -1.65 -19.97
CA TYR A 5 1.29 -2.20 -18.71
C TYR A 5 1.48 -1.13 -17.65
N GLU A 6 1.96 0.06 -18.02
CA GLU A 6 1.99 1.24 -17.14
C GLU A 6 0.59 1.62 -16.66
N THR A 7 -0.41 1.56 -17.55
CA THR A 7 -1.82 1.78 -17.18
C THR A 7 -2.28 0.74 -16.16
N ILE A 8 -1.96 -0.53 -16.37
CA ILE A 8 -2.31 -1.62 -15.45
C ILE A 8 -1.62 -1.41 -14.10
N ALA A 9 -0.32 -1.13 -14.07
CA ALA A 9 0.43 -0.87 -12.84
C ALA A 9 -0.18 0.29 -12.04
N ASN A 10 -0.55 1.39 -12.72
CA ASN A 10 -1.22 2.53 -12.08
C ASN A 10 -2.61 2.19 -11.55
N LEU A 11 -3.35 1.30 -12.22
CA LEU A 11 -4.67 0.85 -11.73
C LEU A 11 -4.51 -0.01 -10.48
N ILE A 12 -3.56 -0.95 -10.46
CA ILE A 12 -3.27 -1.77 -9.28
C ILE A 12 -2.84 -0.88 -8.11
N TYR A 13 -1.93 0.06 -8.33
CA TYR A 13 -1.51 1.05 -7.33
C TYR A 13 -2.72 1.77 -6.72
N LYS A 14 -3.63 2.29 -7.57
CA LYS A 14 -4.84 2.99 -7.10
C LYS A 14 -5.75 2.09 -6.27
N GLU A 15 -5.88 0.81 -6.63
CA GLU A 15 -6.65 -0.14 -5.82
C GLU A 15 -6.01 -0.36 -4.45
N CYS A 16 -4.68 -0.52 -4.37
CA CYS A 16 -3.96 -0.62 -3.11
C CYS A 16 -4.19 0.61 -2.21
N ILE A 17 -4.05 1.82 -2.76
CA ILE A 17 -4.26 3.06 -2.01
C ILE A 17 -5.71 3.18 -1.54
N ARG A 18 -6.70 2.83 -2.37
CA ARG A 18 -8.12 2.86 -1.97
C ARG A 18 -8.36 2.02 -0.71
N TRP A 19 -7.85 0.79 -0.67
CA TRP A 19 -8.05 -0.06 0.51
C TRP A 19 -7.42 0.53 1.78
N VAL A 20 -6.24 1.16 1.65
CA VAL A 20 -5.60 1.88 2.76
C VAL A 20 -6.49 3.02 3.26
N VAL A 21 -7.07 3.81 2.35
CA VAL A 21 -8.00 4.89 2.69
C VAL A 21 -9.25 4.36 3.37
N ASP A 22 -9.90 3.32 2.83
CA ASP A 22 -11.09 2.70 3.42
C ASP A 22 -10.84 2.23 4.86
N PHE A 23 -9.63 1.75 5.16
CA PHE A 23 -9.23 1.37 6.52
C PHE A 23 -9.01 2.59 7.43
N ILE A 24 -8.34 3.63 6.93
CA ILE A 24 -8.14 4.88 7.67
C ILE A 24 -9.48 5.50 8.05
N GLU A 25 -10.46 5.47 7.15
CA GLU A 25 -11.81 5.99 7.33
C GLU A 25 -12.74 5.06 8.14
N GLU A 26 -12.20 3.96 8.67
CA GLU A 26 -12.90 2.97 9.50
C GLU A 26 -14.04 2.23 8.78
N GLU A 27 -14.02 2.21 7.44
CA GLU A 27 -15.01 1.49 6.63
C GLU A 27 -14.72 -0.01 6.59
N ILE A 28 -13.45 -0.40 6.74
CA ILE A 28 -13.01 -1.80 6.77
C ILE A 28 -12.11 -2.11 7.97
N SER A 29 -12.06 -3.39 8.35
CA SER A 29 -11.15 -3.87 9.41
C SER A 29 -9.71 -4.01 8.91
N PHE A 30 -8.75 -4.05 9.86
CA PHE A 30 -7.35 -4.36 9.54
C PHE A 30 -7.18 -5.70 8.79
N SER A 31 -7.92 -6.75 9.18
CA SER A 31 -7.88 -8.04 8.48
C SER A 31 -8.30 -7.91 7.02
N THR A 32 -9.36 -7.13 6.76
CA THR A 32 -9.85 -6.87 5.40
C THR A 32 -8.82 -6.08 4.59
N LEU A 33 -8.19 -5.06 5.20
CA LEU A 33 -7.10 -4.32 4.58
C LEU A 33 -5.95 -5.26 4.19
N LEU A 34 -5.47 -6.08 5.12
CA LEU A 34 -4.33 -6.97 4.88
C LEU A 34 -4.59 -7.91 3.70
N ASP A 35 -5.73 -8.60 3.70
CA ASP A 35 -6.11 -9.53 2.64
C ASP A 35 -6.21 -8.82 1.29
N ARG A 36 -6.89 -7.67 1.24
CA ARG A 36 -7.10 -6.92 -0.01
C ARG A 36 -5.83 -6.26 -0.53
N PHE A 37 -5.00 -5.73 0.36
CA PHE A 37 -3.73 -5.13 -0.02
C PHE A 37 -2.81 -6.20 -0.62
N GLN A 38 -2.63 -7.35 0.04
CA GLN A 38 -1.80 -8.43 -0.47
C GLN A 38 -2.33 -9.02 -1.79
N GLU A 39 -3.65 -9.20 -1.92
CA GLU A 39 -4.27 -9.65 -3.17
C GLU A 39 -3.93 -8.71 -4.35
N ASN A 40 -3.93 -7.39 -4.11
CA ASN A 40 -3.61 -6.42 -5.15
C ASN A 40 -2.10 -6.27 -5.37
N TYR A 41 -1.30 -6.23 -4.30
CA TYR A 41 0.15 -6.12 -4.38
C TYR A 41 0.76 -7.30 -5.17
N ASN A 42 0.27 -8.53 -4.94
CA ASN A 42 0.73 -9.70 -5.69
C ASN A 42 0.44 -9.63 -7.20
N LYS A 43 -0.50 -8.78 -7.64
CA LYS A 43 -0.77 -8.59 -9.08
C LYS A 43 0.42 -7.97 -9.81
N PHE A 44 1.32 -7.27 -9.11
CA PHE A 44 2.51 -6.69 -9.72
C PHE A 44 3.47 -7.75 -10.29
N SER A 45 3.49 -8.95 -9.71
CA SER A 45 4.39 -10.05 -10.08
C SER A 45 3.71 -11.15 -10.92
N VAL A 46 2.51 -10.91 -11.46
CA VAL A 46 1.75 -11.95 -12.21
C VAL A 46 2.31 -12.23 -13.60
N LEU A 47 3.01 -11.27 -14.22
CA LEU A 47 3.60 -11.42 -15.54
C LEU A 47 5.05 -11.89 -15.40
N GLU A 48 5.35 -13.13 -15.82
CA GLU A 48 6.67 -13.74 -15.64
C GLU A 48 7.83 -12.93 -16.27
N ASP A 49 7.55 -12.15 -17.31
CA ASP A 49 8.55 -11.39 -18.07
C ASP A 49 8.57 -9.88 -17.78
N ILE A 50 7.62 -9.37 -16.99
CA ILE A 50 7.48 -7.93 -16.70
C ILE A 50 7.12 -7.74 -15.24
N ASP A 51 8.02 -7.14 -14.47
CA ASP A 51 7.67 -6.62 -13.16
C ASP A 51 6.85 -5.33 -13.36
N LEU A 52 5.57 -5.38 -13.03
CA LEU A 52 4.71 -4.21 -13.16
C LEU A 52 5.05 -3.15 -12.09
N LEU A 53 5.74 -3.53 -11.02
CA LEU A 53 6.13 -2.60 -9.97
C LEU A 53 7.16 -1.59 -10.51
N ASP A 54 8.12 -2.07 -11.30
CA ASP A 54 9.14 -1.27 -12.01
C ASP A 54 8.55 -0.26 -13.02
N LEU A 55 7.27 -0.39 -13.37
CA LEU A 55 6.56 0.52 -14.27
C LEU A 55 5.89 1.69 -13.53
N LEU A 56 5.88 1.66 -12.20
CA LEU A 56 5.51 2.82 -11.40
C LEU A 56 6.65 3.85 -11.43
N ASN A 57 6.34 5.09 -11.04
CA ASN A 57 7.41 6.02 -10.71
C ASN A 57 7.94 5.69 -9.29
N ASP A 58 9.18 6.10 -9.03
CA ASP A 58 9.89 5.81 -7.77
C ASP A 58 9.05 6.17 -6.53
N GLU A 59 8.29 7.27 -6.58
CA GLU A 59 7.45 7.69 -5.46
C GLU A 59 6.34 6.70 -5.12
N LYS A 60 5.62 6.20 -6.13
CA LYS A 60 4.54 5.23 -5.92
C LYS A 60 5.05 3.87 -5.51
N GLU A 61 6.18 3.46 -6.06
CA GLU A 61 6.86 2.23 -5.64
C GLU A 61 7.25 2.31 -4.16
N ILE A 62 7.94 3.38 -3.76
CA ILE A 62 8.34 3.61 -2.37
C ILE A 62 7.12 3.62 -1.45
N GLN A 63 6.05 4.32 -1.81
CA GLN A 63 4.83 4.35 -1.00
C GLN A 63 4.24 2.95 -0.78
N LEU A 64 4.16 2.11 -1.83
CA LEU A 64 3.64 0.75 -1.69
C LEU A 64 4.53 -0.11 -0.80
N LEU A 65 5.86 0.04 -0.89
CA LEU A 65 6.81 -0.66 -0.05
C LEU A 65 6.67 -0.24 1.43
N GLU A 66 6.58 1.06 1.70
CA GLU A 66 6.40 1.60 3.05
C GLU A 66 5.06 1.16 3.67
N ILE A 67 3.98 1.15 2.88
CA ILE A 67 2.69 0.59 3.32
C ILE A 67 2.85 -0.89 3.67
N ASN A 68 3.46 -1.69 2.79
CA ASN A 68 3.64 -3.12 3.05
C ASN A 68 4.41 -3.38 4.35
N ILE A 69 5.50 -2.65 4.58
CA ILE A 69 6.28 -2.73 5.84
C ILE A 69 5.41 -2.37 7.05
N ALA A 70 4.64 -1.29 7.00
CA ALA A 70 3.79 -0.88 8.11
C ALA A 70 2.71 -1.92 8.45
N LEU A 71 2.16 -2.60 7.43
CA LEU A 71 1.21 -3.70 7.60
C LEU A 71 1.88 -4.93 8.20
N GLU A 72 3.08 -5.29 7.75
CA GLU A 72 3.88 -6.40 8.31
C GLU A 72 4.24 -6.14 9.77
N ASP A 73 4.68 -4.93 10.12
CA ASP A 73 4.96 -4.52 11.49
C ASP A 73 3.73 -4.69 12.39
N ARG A 74 2.53 -4.33 11.88
CA ARG A 74 1.29 -4.55 12.62
C ARG A 74 0.99 -6.03 12.84
N VAL A 75 1.22 -6.87 11.82
CA VAL A 75 1.04 -8.33 11.94
C VAL A 75 1.98 -8.88 13.02
N VAL A 76 3.25 -8.48 13.00
CA VAL A 76 4.25 -8.87 14.01
C VAL A 76 3.78 -8.45 15.41
N ALA A 77 3.35 -7.20 15.57
CA ALA A 77 2.88 -6.71 16.86
C ALA A 77 1.69 -7.52 17.41
N ILE A 78 0.74 -7.92 16.56
CA ILE A 78 -0.36 -8.81 16.97
C ILE A 78 0.15 -10.19 17.36
N GLN A 79 1.10 -10.76 16.61
CA GLN A 79 1.64 -12.10 16.88
C GLN A 79 2.41 -12.19 18.20
N PHE A 80 3.04 -11.10 18.61
CA PHE A 80 3.87 -11.04 19.82
C PHE A 80 3.19 -10.30 21.00
N ASP A 81 1.88 -10.03 20.91
CA ASP A 81 1.12 -9.29 21.92
C ASP A 81 1.77 -7.94 22.30
N ASP A 82 2.35 -7.24 21.31
CA ASP A 82 2.98 -5.93 21.48
C ASP A 82 1.96 -4.80 21.35
N ASP A 83 1.54 -4.27 22.50
CA ASP A 83 0.59 -3.16 22.60
C ASP A 83 1.17 -1.80 22.17
N THR A 84 2.49 -1.69 21.95
CA THR A 84 3.12 -0.41 21.56
C THR A 84 2.79 -0.01 20.12
N TYR A 85 2.47 -0.99 19.27
CA TYR A 85 2.08 -0.78 17.88
C TYR A 85 0.58 -1.04 17.69
N SER A 86 -0.22 -0.06 18.11
CA SER A 86 -1.68 -0.12 18.03
C SER A 86 -2.23 0.11 16.61
N GLU A 87 -3.49 -0.26 16.38
CA GLU A 87 -4.20 0.05 15.12
C GLU A 87 -4.23 1.56 14.83
N ARG A 88 -4.39 2.38 15.88
CA ARG A 88 -4.34 3.84 15.75
C ARG A 88 -2.97 4.32 15.24
N HIS A 89 -1.90 3.77 15.80
CA HIS A 89 -0.54 4.11 15.38
C HIS A 89 -0.32 3.73 13.91
N LEU A 90 -0.77 2.54 13.49
CA LEU A 90 -0.75 2.14 12.08
C LEU A 90 -1.48 3.16 11.19
N LYS A 91 -2.70 3.58 11.56
CA LYS A 91 -3.46 4.58 10.79
C LYS A 91 -2.70 5.91 10.67
N GLU A 92 -2.05 6.36 11.74
CA GLU A 92 -1.24 7.58 11.74
C GLU A 92 -0.06 7.46 10.74
N ILE A 93 0.66 6.34 10.74
CA ILE A 93 1.75 6.06 9.79
C ILE A 93 1.22 6.00 8.34
N LEU A 94 0.13 5.27 8.10
CA LEU A 94 -0.44 5.15 6.74
C LEU A 94 -0.90 6.51 6.20
N ILE A 95 -1.48 7.36 7.05
CA ILE A 95 -1.85 8.75 6.69
C ILE A 95 -0.60 9.54 6.27
N GLU A 96 0.51 9.40 6.97
CA GLU A 96 1.76 10.09 6.63
C GLU A 96 2.30 9.63 5.28
N ILE A 97 2.31 8.32 5.02
CA ILE A 97 2.79 7.75 3.75
C ILE A 97 1.95 8.27 2.57
N ILE A 98 0.62 8.20 2.64
CA ILE A 98 -0.25 8.61 1.53
C ILE A 98 -0.26 10.14 1.30
N LYS A 99 -0.02 10.94 2.34
CA LYS A 99 0.00 12.42 2.21
C LYS A 99 1.28 12.96 1.58
N ILE A 100 2.30 12.14 1.37
CA ILE A 100 3.53 12.55 0.68
C ILE A 100 3.22 13.04 -0.75
N GLU A 101 2.17 12.52 -1.41
CA GLU A 101 1.73 12.98 -2.75
C GLU A 101 1.32 14.47 -2.79
N GLU A 102 0.73 15.02 -1.72
CA GLU A 102 0.26 16.43 -1.73
C GLU A 102 1.40 17.45 -1.57
N LYS A 103 2.55 17.05 -1.02
CA LYS A 103 3.68 17.97 -0.76
C LYS A 103 4.66 18.06 -1.93
N LEU A 104 4.78 17.03 -2.76
CA LEU A 104 5.75 16.99 -3.86
C LEU A 104 5.18 17.49 -5.19
N GLY A 105 3.86 17.52 -5.37
CA GLY A 105 3.19 18.09 -6.54
C GLY A 105 2.96 19.61 -6.52
N ALA A 106 3.41 20.31 -5.46
CA ALA A 106 3.17 21.74 -5.24
C ALA A 106 4.38 22.66 -5.52
N ASN A 107 5.46 22.15 -6.12
CA ASN A 107 6.65 22.93 -6.49
C ASN A 107 6.95 22.89 -8.00
#